data_AF-A0A2A2MCC3-F1
#
_entry.id   AF-A0A2A2MCC3-F1
#
_cell.length_a   1.000
_cell.length_b   1.000
_cell.length_c   1.000
_cell.angle_alpha   90.00
_cell.angle_beta   90.00
_cell.angle_gamma   90.00
#
_symmetry.space_group_name_H-M   'P 1'
#
loop_
_entity.id
_entity.type
_entity.pdbx_description
1 polymer ?
#
loop_
_entity_poly.entity_id
_entity_poly.type
_entity_poly.pdbx_seq_one_letter_code
_entity_poly.pdbx_strand_id
1 'polypeptide(L)'
;MCTTCGCAAGEQRIEGDDHHHDHEHHHTHPHGDHHHDHEHHHEHAHGHHHDHEHHGHEHHGHHHHAQDEHPQTVVVHHHYHHTGDVHHHHYNYVLASDAELHLHDHQHKHKNKNKNKGKHQHIHEEKFVPEQQDNDLHYGKGEAGSHAPGMTQRRMLQIEQDVLGKNNHLAEHNREHFTQQHIAALNLVSSPGSGKTTLLTETLKRIADRYSCAVIEGDQQTTNDAERIRATGVPAIQVNTGKGCHLDAQMVHDAMHRLDLPDHSLLFIENVGNLVCPASFDLGERHKVAVLSVTEGEDKPLKYPHMFAASSLMIINKIDLLPYLHFDVEACIANAKRVNPQITVIQLSATSGEGMDAWLAWLETNVCA
;
A
#
# COMPACT_ATOMS: atom_id res chain seq x y z
N MET A 1 -28.31 2.68 17.34
CA MET A 1 -28.35 2.07 15.99
C MET A 1 -26.92 1.72 15.62
N CYS A 2 -26.68 0.54 15.05
CA CYS A 2 -25.36 0.17 14.53
C CYS A 2 -24.96 1.13 13.41
N THR A 3 -23.77 1.74 13.48
CA THR A 3 -23.27 2.71 12.48
C THR A 3 -22.86 2.07 11.16
N THR A 4 -22.82 0.73 11.09
CA THR A 4 -22.44 -0.02 9.89
C THR A 4 -23.66 -0.57 9.13
N CYS A 5 -24.75 -0.94 9.80
CA CYS A 5 -25.92 -1.54 9.16
C CYS A 5 -27.27 -0.87 9.48
N GLY A 6 -27.30 0.14 10.36
CA GLY A 6 -28.52 0.89 10.69
C GLY A 6 -29.50 0.21 11.64
N CYS A 7 -29.29 -1.07 12.00
CA CYS A 7 -30.21 -1.83 12.85
C CYS A 7 -30.35 -1.24 14.27
N ALA A 8 -31.57 -1.29 14.80
CA ALA A 8 -31.87 -0.95 16.19
C ALA A 8 -31.40 -2.06 17.16
N ALA A 9 -31.30 -1.75 18.45
CA ALA A 9 -30.96 -2.76 19.46
C ALA A 9 -32.05 -3.86 19.48
N GLY A 10 -31.67 -5.09 19.17
CA GLY A 10 -32.58 -6.24 19.06
C GLY A 10 -32.85 -6.75 17.64
N GLU A 11 -32.37 -6.07 16.60
CA GLU A 11 -32.58 -6.44 15.19
C GLU A 11 -31.37 -7.16 14.54
N GLN A 12 -30.46 -7.70 15.34
CA GLN A 12 -29.41 -8.58 14.81
C GLN A 12 -29.97 -10.01 14.75
N ARG A 13 -30.30 -10.48 13.55
CA ARG A 13 -30.43 -11.91 13.27
C ARG A 13 -29.36 -12.29 12.26
N ILE A 14 -28.46 -13.17 12.66
CA ILE A 14 -27.55 -13.87 11.76
C ILE A 14 -28.35 -15.06 11.24
N GLU A 15 -28.53 -15.18 9.92
CA GLU A 15 -29.10 -16.39 9.34
C GLU A 15 -28.11 -17.55 9.55
N GLY A 16 -28.49 -18.53 10.39
CA GLY A 16 -27.82 -19.83 10.45
C GLY A 16 -27.34 -20.34 11.81
N ASP A 17 -27.53 -19.61 12.92
CA ASP A 17 -27.01 -20.05 14.23
C ASP A 17 -28.12 -20.36 15.23
N ASP A 18 -28.52 -21.64 15.27
CA ASP A 18 -29.24 -22.25 16.39
C ASP A 18 -28.24 -23.10 17.19
N HIS A 19 -27.99 -22.64 18.42
CA HIS A 19 -27.81 -23.40 19.67
C HIS A 19 -26.61 -22.99 20.53
N HIS A 20 -26.96 -22.38 21.66
CA HIS A 20 -26.17 -22.20 22.87
C HIS A 20 -25.61 -23.54 23.39
N HIS A 21 -24.31 -23.56 23.68
CA HIS A 21 -23.75 -24.39 24.74
C HIS A 21 -22.70 -23.59 25.53
N ASP A 22 -23.05 -23.28 26.78
CA ASP A 22 -22.15 -22.72 27.78
C ASP A 22 -21.18 -23.79 28.27
N HIS A 23 -19.89 -23.53 28.16
CA HIS A 23 -18.86 -24.25 28.91
C HIS A 23 -17.93 -23.24 29.61
N GLU A 24 -18.08 -23.15 30.93
CA GLU A 24 -17.14 -22.47 31.82
C GLU A 24 -15.85 -23.30 31.96
N HIS A 25 -14.70 -22.71 31.63
CA HIS A 25 -13.39 -23.26 31.98
C HIS A 25 -12.70 -22.41 33.05
N HIS A 26 -12.51 -23.04 34.22
CA HIS A 26 -11.85 -22.51 35.39
C HIS A 26 -10.33 -22.79 35.29
N HIS A 27 -9.50 -21.75 35.16
CA HIS A 27 -8.04 -21.88 35.23
C HIS A 27 -7.52 -21.43 36.60
N THR A 28 -6.65 -22.25 37.20
CA THR A 28 -5.86 -21.92 38.40
C THR A 28 -4.38 -22.00 38.02
N HIS A 29 -3.60 -20.98 38.38
CA HIS A 29 -2.13 -21.01 38.36
C HIS A 29 -1.60 -20.38 39.65
N PRO A 30 -0.63 -21.01 40.36
CA PRO A 30 0.10 -20.39 41.44
C PRO A 30 1.50 -19.89 41.01
N HIS A 31 1.78 -18.67 41.48
CA HIS A 31 3.03 -17.94 41.79
C HIS A 31 4.44 -18.53 41.55
N GLY A 32 5.36 -17.61 41.23
CA GLY A 32 6.80 -17.73 41.49
C GLY A 32 7.58 -16.46 41.08
N ASP A 33 7.91 -15.62 42.06
CA ASP A 33 8.79 -14.44 41.98
C ASP A 33 10.23 -14.80 41.58
N HIS A 34 11.02 -13.84 41.07
CA HIS A 34 12.31 -13.40 41.64
C HIS A 34 13.00 -12.30 40.79
N HIS A 35 13.35 -11.20 41.47
CA HIS A 35 14.21 -10.08 41.07
C HIS A 35 15.71 -10.45 40.98
N HIS A 36 16.51 -9.65 40.23
CA HIS A 36 17.65 -8.87 40.79
C HIS A 36 18.33 -7.98 39.72
N ASP A 37 18.54 -6.70 40.09
CA ASP A 37 19.35 -5.66 39.43
C ASP A 37 20.86 -5.84 39.71
N HIS A 38 21.71 -5.22 38.88
CA HIS A 38 22.94 -4.53 39.33
C HIS A 38 23.44 -3.48 38.30
N GLU A 39 23.60 -2.23 38.77
CA GLU A 39 24.32 -1.12 38.16
C GLU A 39 25.84 -1.19 38.40
N HIS A 40 26.64 -0.56 37.52
CA HIS A 40 27.91 0.08 37.91
C HIS A 40 28.21 1.33 37.04
N HIS A 41 28.48 2.44 37.74
CA HIS A 41 29.01 3.72 37.27
C HIS A 41 30.53 3.67 37.05
N HIS A 42 31.06 4.50 36.13
CA HIS A 42 32.33 5.23 36.31
C HIS A 42 32.39 6.50 35.43
N GLU A 43 32.72 7.63 36.06
CA GLU A 43 33.14 8.90 35.44
C GLU A 43 34.63 8.89 35.08
N HIS A 44 35.06 9.72 34.12
CA HIS A 44 36.21 10.63 34.27
C HIS A 44 36.21 11.71 33.17
N ALA A 45 36.56 12.94 33.59
CA ALA A 45 36.63 14.18 32.83
C ALA A 45 37.99 14.42 32.14
N HIS A 46 38.06 15.46 31.30
CA HIS A 46 39.19 16.34 30.84
C HIS A 46 38.85 16.76 29.38
N GLY A 47 38.91 17.99 28.86
CA GLY A 47 39.40 19.31 29.28
C GLY A 47 40.05 20.01 28.05
N HIS A 48 39.62 21.24 27.71
CA HIS A 48 40.25 22.24 26.81
C HIS A 48 40.14 22.00 25.27
N HIS A 49 40.10 22.99 24.35
CA HIS A 49 40.27 24.45 24.34
C HIS A 49 39.61 25.04 23.06
N HIS A 50 39.26 26.33 23.08
CA HIS A 50 38.73 27.13 21.95
C HIS A 50 39.79 27.47 20.89
N ASP A 51 39.35 27.72 19.64
CA ASP A 51 39.77 28.90 18.87
C ASP A 51 38.76 29.29 17.77
N HIS A 52 38.59 30.61 17.60
CA HIS A 52 37.78 31.30 16.60
C HIS A 52 38.61 31.59 15.35
N GLU A 53 37.99 31.61 14.17
CA GLU A 53 38.42 32.54 13.11
C GLU A 53 37.25 32.95 12.18
N HIS A 54 37.23 34.26 11.92
CA HIS A 54 36.28 35.03 11.13
C HIS A 54 36.77 35.17 9.69
N HIS A 55 35.91 34.96 8.69
CA HIS A 55 35.89 35.63 7.38
C HIS A 55 34.46 35.46 6.81
N GLY A 56 33.74 36.40 6.21
CA GLY A 56 34.08 37.68 5.60
C GLY A 56 33.49 37.74 4.18
N HIS A 57 32.24 38.24 4.06
CA HIS A 57 31.53 38.81 2.89
C HIS A 57 31.37 37.99 1.58
N GLU A 58 30.16 37.95 1.00
CA GLU A 58 29.65 38.93 0.02
C GLU A 58 28.22 38.59 -0.46
N HIS A 59 27.44 39.65 -0.65
CA HIS A 59 26.09 39.65 -1.21
C HIS A 59 26.16 39.65 -2.74
N HIS A 60 25.46 38.73 -3.40
CA HIS A 60 25.00 38.93 -4.78
C HIS A 60 23.54 38.47 -4.91
N GLY A 61 22.68 39.41 -5.28
CA GLY A 61 21.28 39.17 -5.58
C GLY A 61 21.09 38.57 -6.96
N HIS A 62 20.06 37.72 -7.10
CA HIS A 62 19.53 37.34 -8.39
C HIS A 62 17.99 37.27 -8.35
N HIS A 63 17.40 38.24 -9.06
CA HIS A 63 16.27 38.14 -9.97
C HIS A 63 15.21 37.03 -9.76
N HIS A 64 14.00 37.50 -9.47
CA HIS A 64 12.73 36.81 -9.68
C HIS A 64 12.56 36.38 -11.14
N HIS A 65 12.37 35.08 -11.36
CA HIS A 65 11.63 34.56 -12.51
C HIS A 65 10.39 33.84 -11.97
N ALA A 66 9.21 34.38 -12.30
CA ALA A 66 7.95 33.67 -12.16
C ALA A 66 7.93 32.52 -13.17
N GLN A 67 7.89 31.29 -12.69
CA GLN A 67 7.54 30.13 -13.48
C GLN A 67 6.14 29.70 -13.04
N ASP A 68 5.25 29.53 -14.01
CA ASP A 68 3.91 28.99 -13.82
C ASP A 68 4.02 27.56 -13.26
N GLU A 69 3.82 27.42 -11.95
CA GLU A 69 3.74 26.12 -11.28
C GLU A 69 2.37 25.51 -11.54
N HIS A 70 2.28 24.64 -12.54
CA HIS A 70 1.21 23.65 -12.56
C HIS A 70 1.42 22.70 -11.37
N PRO A 71 0.38 22.40 -10.56
CA PRO A 71 0.52 21.52 -9.41
C PRO A 71 0.98 20.14 -9.88
N GLN A 72 2.21 19.78 -9.56
CA GLN A 72 2.71 18.42 -9.70
C GLN A 72 2.18 17.60 -8.52
N THR A 73 1.51 16.48 -8.81
CA THR A 73 1.14 15.49 -7.81
C THR A 73 2.42 14.87 -7.26
N VAL A 74 2.85 15.29 -6.07
CA VAL A 74 3.96 14.66 -5.35
C VAL A 74 3.43 13.39 -4.69
N VAL A 75 3.76 12.23 -5.26
CA VAL A 75 3.46 10.93 -4.66
C VAL A 75 4.59 10.60 -3.68
N VAL A 76 4.35 10.78 -2.38
CA VAL A 76 5.31 10.39 -1.34
C VAL A 76 5.13 8.91 -1.03
N HIS A 77 6.10 8.11 -1.44
CA HIS A 77 6.19 6.69 -1.08
C HIS A 77 7.02 6.57 0.21
N HIS A 78 6.44 6.00 1.27
CA HIS A 78 7.22 5.59 2.44
C HIS A 78 7.86 4.23 2.16
N HIS A 79 8.90 4.23 1.32
CA HIS A 79 9.76 3.06 1.18
C HIS A 79 10.74 3.02 2.36
N TYR A 80 10.47 2.16 3.34
CA TYR A 80 11.45 1.83 4.37
C TYR A 80 12.44 0.79 3.80
N HIS A 81 13.34 1.25 2.94
CA HIS A 81 14.46 0.42 2.49
C HIS A 81 15.61 0.50 3.50
N HIS A 82 15.98 -0.64 4.08
CA HIS A 82 17.33 -0.86 4.56
C HIS A 82 18.04 -1.78 3.58
N THR A 83 18.81 -1.21 2.66
CA THR A 83 20.24 -1.52 2.36
C THR A 83 20.66 -1.04 0.96
N GLY A 84 21.84 -0.39 0.87
CA GLY A 84 22.65 -0.25 -0.35
C GLY A 84 22.56 1.09 -1.09
N ASP A 85 23.65 1.86 -1.05
CA ASP A 85 23.88 3.19 -1.65
C ASP A 85 23.17 3.49 -2.99
N VAL A 86 22.32 4.52 -3.01
CA VAL A 86 22.16 5.44 -4.15
C VAL A 86 21.82 6.85 -3.64
N HIS A 87 22.46 7.85 -4.24
CA HIS A 87 22.50 9.29 -3.90
C HIS A 87 21.27 9.91 -3.25
N HIS A 88 21.47 10.41 -2.02
CA HIS A 88 20.51 11.23 -1.28
C HIS A 88 20.54 12.68 -1.76
N HIS A 89 19.43 13.17 -2.34
CA HIS A 89 19.13 14.60 -2.31
C HIS A 89 18.35 14.91 -1.03
N HIS A 90 19.07 15.29 0.03
CA HIS A 90 18.44 15.84 1.24
C HIS A 90 17.91 17.24 0.94
N TYR A 91 16.58 17.40 0.95
CA TYR A 91 15.99 18.68 1.34
C TYR A 91 15.70 18.62 2.84
N ASN A 92 16.54 19.32 3.60
CA ASN A 92 16.37 19.52 5.04
C ASN A 92 15.01 20.16 5.31
N TYR A 93 14.11 19.47 6.02
CA TYR A 93 13.06 20.15 6.76
C TYR A 93 13.69 20.77 8.01
N VAL A 94 13.85 22.09 8.00
CA VAL A 94 14.05 22.87 9.22
C VAL A 94 12.72 22.87 9.96
N LEU A 95 12.66 22.25 11.13
CA LEU A 95 11.56 22.46 12.06
C LEU A 95 11.63 23.92 12.52
N ALA A 96 10.77 24.77 11.97
CA ALA A 96 10.52 26.09 12.53
C ALA A 96 9.79 25.90 13.86
N SER A 97 10.55 25.93 14.95
CA SER A 97 10.00 26.11 16.29
C SER A 97 9.55 27.56 16.41
N ASP A 98 8.23 27.80 16.35
CA ASP A 98 7.60 28.96 16.97
C ASP A 98 6.14 28.60 17.28
N ALA A 99 5.96 27.76 18.30
CA ALA A 99 4.70 27.67 19.01
C ALA A 99 4.81 28.54 20.26
N GLU A 100 4.28 29.77 20.19
CA GLU A 100 4.11 30.61 21.37
C GLU A 100 3.21 29.87 22.39
N LEU A 101 3.82 29.50 23.51
CA LEU A 101 3.14 28.98 24.70
C LEU A 101 2.28 30.07 25.32
N HIS A 102 1.00 30.14 24.97
CA HIS A 102 0.03 30.94 25.72
C HIS A 102 -0.34 30.24 27.03
N LEU A 103 0.39 30.61 28.09
CA LEU A 103 0.05 30.30 29.48
C LEU A 103 -1.11 31.20 29.93
N HIS A 104 -2.31 30.65 30.06
CA HIS A 104 -3.38 31.28 30.81
C HIS A 104 -3.40 30.76 32.25
N ASP A 105 -3.09 31.63 33.21
CA ASP A 105 -3.24 31.37 34.64
C ASP A 105 -4.69 31.66 35.07
N HIS A 106 -5.42 30.63 35.49
CA HIS A 106 -6.73 30.80 36.11
C HIS A 106 -6.64 30.51 37.61
N GLN A 107 -6.66 31.58 38.42
CA GLN A 107 -6.81 31.47 39.86
C GLN A 107 -8.25 31.10 40.24
N HIS A 108 -8.50 29.82 40.52
CA HIS A 108 -9.70 29.40 41.24
C HIS A 108 -9.44 29.35 42.74
N LYS A 109 -10.11 30.25 43.47
CA LYS A 109 -10.07 30.31 44.93
C LYS A 109 -11.09 29.34 45.51
N HIS A 110 -10.69 28.10 45.78
CA HIS A 110 -11.48 27.18 46.61
C HIS A 110 -10.65 26.56 47.74
N LYS A 111 -11.10 26.86 48.97
CA LYS A 111 -10.70 26.15 50.19
C LYS A 111 -11.22 24.71 50.11
N ASN A 112 -10.34 23.72 49.95
CA ASN A 112 -10.40 22.49 50.76
C ASN A 112 -9.15 21.62 50.61
N LYS A 113 -8.75 21.00 51.72
CA LYS A 113 -7.59 20.12 51.88
C LYS A 113 -7.80 18.77 51.19
N ASN A 114 -6.68 18.19 50.73
CA ASN A 114 -6.48 16.83 50.19
C ASN A 114 -7.10 16.52 48.82
N LYS A 115 -6.23 16.36 47.80
CA LYS A 115 -6.20 15.19 46.89
C LYS A 115 -5.03 15.28 45.90
N ASN A 116 -4.49 14.11 45.59
CA ASN A 116 -3.42 13.80 44.64
C ASN A 116 -3.52 14.62 43.34
N LYS A 117 -2.46 15.37 42.99
CA LYS A 117 -2.34 16.05 41.69
C LYS A 117 -1.77 15.08 40.66
N GLY A 118 -2.62 14.23 40.09
CA GLY A 118 -2.35 13.62 38.80
C GLY A 118 -2.47 14.70 37.73
N LYS A 119 -1.37 15.03 37.04
CA LYS A 119 -1.42 15.86 35.83
C LYS A 119 -2.09 15.05 34.73
N HIS A 120 -3.38 15.30 34.48
CA HIS A 120 -4.00 14.87 33.22
C HIS A 120 -3.62 15.89 32.15
N GLN A 121 -2.68 15.52 31.28
CA GLN A 121 -2.46 16.23 30.02
C GLN A 121 -3.65 15.91 29.10
N HIS A 122 -4.54 16.89 28.93
CA HIS A 122 -5.50 16.85 27.83
C HIS A 122 -4.75 17.25 26.56
N ILE A 123 -4.42 16.28 25.72
CA ILE A 123 -4.04 16.56 24.33
C ILE A 123 -5.32 17.06 23.67
N HIS A 124 -5.35 18.34 23.29
CA HIS A 124 -6.43 18.86 22.47
C HIS A 124 -6.36 18.16 21.11
N GLU A 125 -7.30 17.25 20.85
CA GLU A 125 -7.47 16.63 19.54
C GLU A 125 -7.94 17.70 18.56
N GLU A 126 -7.03 18.20 17.73
CA GLU A 126 -7.38 19.08 16.63
C GLU A 126 -8.32 18.33 15.68
N LYS A 127 -9.53 18.87 15.51
CA LYS A 127 -10.51 18.32 14.58
C LYS A 127 -10.02 18.55 13.16
N PHE A 128 -9.96 17.49 12.35
CA PHE A 128 -9.65 17.59 10.93
C PHE A 128 -10.66 18.51 10.22
N VAL A 129 -10.15 19.42 9.39
CA VAL A 129 -10.94 20.29 8.49
C VAL A 129 -10.43 20.04 7.06
N PRO A 130 -11.30 19.71 6.09
CA PRO A 130 -10.88 19.53 4.71
C PRO A 130 -10.43 20.86 4.10
N GLU A 131 -9.45 20.80 3.20
CA GLU A 131 -9.05 21.97 2.41
C GLU A 131 -10.13 22.30 1.39
N GLN A 132 -10.39 23.59 1.16
CA GLN A 132 -11.38 24.07 0.20
C GLN A 132 -10.69 24.82 -0.93
N GLN A 133 -10.94 24.40 -2.17
CA GLN A 133 -10.39 25.05 -3.37
C GLN A 133 -11.46 25.09 -4.46
N ASP A 134 -11.79 26.26 -4.99
CA ASP A 134 -12.73 26.44 -6.11
C ASP A 134 -14.09 25.73 -5.94
N ASN A 135 -14.63 25.72 -4.72
CA ASN A 135 -15.85 25.01 -4.25
C ASN A 135 -15.71 23.48 -4.05
N ASP A 136 -14.53 22.91 -4.29
CA ASP A 136 -14.22 21.51 -4.02
C ASP A 136 -13.70 21.31 -2.58
N LEU A 137 -13.94 20.12 -2.04
CA LEU A 137 -13.49 19.70 -0.71
C LEU A 137 -12.43 18.61 -0.83
N HIS A 138 -11.27 18.82 -0.20
CA HIS A 138 -10.16 17.88 -0.21
C HIS A 138 -9.92 17.29 1.18
N TYR A 139 -10.33 16.03 1.35
CA TYR A 139 -10.09 15.27 2.58
C TYR A 139 -8.75 14.51 2.59
N GLY A 140 -8.07 14.43 1.44
CA GLY A 140 -6.81 13.70 1.28
C GLY A 140 -5.54 14.55 1.38
N LYS A 141 -5.64 15.85 1.67
CA LYS A 141 -4.48 16.76 1.76
C LYS A 141 -3.87 16.85 3.18
N GLY A 142 -4.40 16.10 4.15
CA GLY A 142 -3.81 16.00 5.49
C GLY A 142 -2.59 15.10 5.53
N GLU A 143 -1.85 15.10 6.66
CA GLU A 143 -0.63 14.29 6.84
C GLU A 143 -0.85 12.80 6.49
N ALA A 144 -2.04 12.25 6.76
CA ALA A 144 -2.36 10.85 6.51
C ALA A 144 -2.81 10.54 5.08
N GLY A 145 -2.93 11.55 4.21
CA GLY A 145 -3.43 11.38 2.84
C GLY A 145 -4.90 10.92 2.75
N SER A 146 -5.59 10.74 3.88
CA SER A 146 -6.92 10.14 3.97
C SER A 146 -7.67 10.60 5.22
N HIS A 147 -8.95 10.25 5.33
CA HIS A 147 -9.81 10.69 6.42
C HIS A 147 -10.70 9.56 6.94
N ALA A 148 -10.78 9.40 8.26
CA ALA A 148 -11.75 8.56 8.94
C ALA A 148 -12.43 9.34 10.07
N PRO A 149 -13.78 9.33 10.15
CA PRO A 149 -14.49 9.99 11.22
C PRO A 149 -14.04 9.50 12.61
N GLY A 150 -13.77 10.45 13.51
CA GLY A 150 -13.36 10.14 14.88
C GLY A 150 -11.90 9.71 15.05
N MET A 151 -11.06 9.86 14.02
CA MET A 151 -9.63 9.55 14.07
C MET A 151 -8.78 10.76 13.64
N THR A 152 -7.69 11.01 14.37
CA THR A 152 -6.72 12.04 14.00
C THR A 152 -5.80 11.55 12.87
N GLN A 153 -5.24 12.48 12.09
CA GLN A 153 -4.29 12.15 11.01
C GLN A 153 -3.08 11.37 11.54
N ARG A 154 -2.48 11.80 12.66
CA ARG A 154 -1.35 11.10 13.28
C ARG A 154 -1.70 9.69 13.75
N ARG A 155 -2.88 9.50 14.33
CA ARG A 155 -3.32 8.16 14.77
C ARG A 155 -3.53 7.23 13.57
N MET A 156 -4.07 7.76 12.49
CA MET A 156 -4.25 7.03 11.23
C MET A 156 -2.91 6.62 10.63
N LEU A 157 -1.97 7.55 10.51
CA LEU A 157 -0.60 7.29 10.04
C LEU A 157 0.09 6.21 10.88
N GLN A 158 -0.04 6.27 12.21
CA GLN A 158 0.56 5.27 13.08
C GLN A 158 -0.03 3.87 12.81
N ILE A 159 -1.35 3.76 12.68
CA ILE A 159 -2.03 2.50 12.37
C ILE A 159 -1.58 1.98 10.99
N GLU A 160 -1.50 2.86 10.01
CA GLU A 160 -1.04 2.52 8.66
C GLU A 160 0.42 2.01 8.69
N GLN A 161 1.32 2.72 9.37
CA GLN A 161 2.72 2.31 9.52
C GLN A 161 2.85 0.96 10.24
N ASP A 162 2.07 0.72 11.30
CA ASP A 162 2.08 -0.54 12.04
C ASP A 162 1.60 -1.72 11.15
N VAL A 163 0.56 -1.50 10.35
CA VAL A 163 0.00 -2.52 9.45
C VAL A 163 0.93 -2.79 8.28
N LEU A 164 1.34 -1.74 7.56
CA LEU A 164 2.21 -1.85 6.39
C LEU A 164 3.62 -2.33 6.78
N GLY A 165 4.13 -1.94 7.94
CA GLY A 165 5.43 -2.41 8.44
C GLY A 165 5.47 -3.94 8.63
N LYS A 166 4.41 -4.52 9.19
CA LYS A 166 4.28 -5.99 9.31
C LYS A 166 4.16 -6.67 7.95
N ASN A 167 3.35 -6.10 7.06
CA ASN A 167 3.22 -6.63 5.69
C ASN A 167 4.56 -6.63 4.97
N ASN A 168 5.31 -5.53 5.04
CA ASN A 168 6.58 -5.38 4.33
C ASN A 168 7.64 -6.38 4.82
N HIS A 169 7.66 -6.71 6.11
CA HIS A 169 8.55 -7.74 6.63
C HIS A 169 8.24 -9.12 6.02
N LEU A 170 6.95 -9.47 5.89
CA LEU A 170 6.54 -10.71 5.24
C LEU A 170 6.77 -10.69 3.72
N ALA A 171 6.55 -9.55 3.08
CA ALA A 171 6.84 -9.37 1.66
C ALA A 171 8.34 -9.57 1.35
N GLU A 172 9.23 -9.08 2.22
CA GLU A 172 10.67 -9.33 2.13
C GLU A 172 10.97 -10.84 2.17
N HIS A 173 10.39 -11.54 3.13
CA HIS A 173 10.56 -12.99 3.26
C HIS A 173 10.01 -13.76 2.03
N ASN A 174 8.86 -13.35 1.50
CA ASN A 174 8.33 -13.94 0.26
C ASN A 174 9.29 -13.70 -0.91
N ARG A 175 9.83 -12.49 -1.04
CA ARG A 175 10.79 -12.13 -2.10
C ARG A 175 12.09 -12.92 -1.99
N GLU A 176 12.61 -13.11 -0.77
CA GLU A 176 13.75 -13.98 -0.52
C GLU A 176 13.47 -15.41 -0.98
N HIS A 177 12.31 -15.95 -0.65
CA HIS A 177 11.89 -17.28 -1.10
C HIS A 177 11.81 -17.39 -2.62
N PHE A 178 11.13 -16.43 -3.27
CA PHE A 178 11.04 -16.38 -4.73
C PHE A 178 12.42 -16.27 -5.38
N THR A 179 13.31 -15.45 -4.83
CA THR A 179 14.67 -15.26 -5.36
C THR A 179 15.51 -16.53 -5.22
N GLN A 180 15.45 -17.20 -4.06
CA GLN A 180 16.20 -18.43 -3.79
C GLN A 180 15.78 -19.57 -4.71
N GLN A 181 14.49 -19.68 -5.04
CA GLN A 181 13.94 -20.70 -5.94
C GLN A 181 13.86 -20.24 -7.40
N HIS A 182 14.37 -19.05 -7.73
CA HIS A 182 14.27 -18.46 -9.06
C HIS A 182 12.83 -18.37 -9.60
N ILE A 183 11.85 -18.15 -8.71
CA ILE A 183 10.45 -17.97 -9.07
C ILE A 183 10.24 -16.51 -9.50
N ALA A 184 9.75 -16.32 -10.72
CA ALA A 184 9.32 -15.01 -11.19
C ALA A 184 7.86 -14.77 -10.81
N ALA A 185 7.64 -14.05 -9.70
CA ALA A 185 6.31 -13.68 -9.22
C ALA A 185 5.83 -12.34 -9.80
N LEU A 186 4.62 -12.32 -10.39
CA LEU A 186 4.00 -11.12 -10.96
C LEU A 186 2.62 -10.87 -10.33
N ASN A 187 2.38 -9.66 -9.85
CA ASN A 187 1.11 -9.24 -9.23
C ASN A 187 0.27 -8.44 -10.24
N LEU A 188 -0.83 -9.02 -10.72
CA LEU A 188 -1.77 -8.34 -11.61
C LEU A 188 -2.83 -7.60 -10.80
N VAL A 189 -2.86 -6.28 -10.96
CA VAL A 189 -3.76 -5.36 -10.27
C VAL A 189 -4.61 -4.59 -11.29
N SER A 190 -5.87 -4.33 -11.01
CA SER A 190 -6.78 -3.68 -11.97
C SER A 190 -8.05 -3.17 -11.31
N SER A 191 -8.89 -2.44 -12.04
CA SER A 191 -10.32 -2.32 -11.66
C SER A 191 -11.05 -3.66 -11.84
N PRO A 192 -12.24 -3.86 -11.24
CA PRO A 192 -13.11 -4.97 -11.59
C PRO A 192 -13.44 -4.96 -13.10
N GLY A 193 -13.36 -6.14 -13.74
CA GLY A 193 -13.73 -6.28 -15.15
C GLY A 193 -12.70 -5.78 -16.17
N SER A 194 -11.50 -5.35 -15.77
CA SER A 194 -10.42 -4.95 -16.71
C SER A 194 -9.87 -6.13 -17.54
N GLY A 195 -10.20 -7.37 -17.15
CA GLY A 195 -9.91 -8.58 -17.93
C GLY A 195 -8.66 -9.36 -17.49
N LYS A 196 -8.24 -9.25 -16.22
CA LYS A 196 -7.08 -9.97 -15.65
C LYS A 196 -7.15 -11.48 -15.88
N THR A 197 -8.25 -12.12 -15.47
CA THR A 197 -8.41 -13.58 -15.65
C THR A 197 -8.39 -14.00 -17.11
N THR A 198 -8.99 -13.21 -18.02
CA THR A 198 -8.93 -13.51 -19.46
C THR A 198 -7.51 -13.37 -19.99
N LEU A 199 -6.80 -12.29 -19.64
CA LEU A 199 -5.38 -12.12 -19.96
C LEU A 199 -4.56 -13.30 -19.44
N LEU A 200 -4.76 -13.72 -18.19
CA LEU A 200 -4.05 -14.84 -17.58
C LEU A 200 -4.36 -16.16 -18.27
N THR A 201 -5.63 -16.54 -18.42
CA THR A 201 -6.01 -17.79 -19.08
C THR A 201 -5.45 -17.88 -20.51
N GLU A 202 -5.46 -16.78 -21.26
CA GLU A 202 -4.87 -16.72 -22.61
C GLU A 202 -3.34 -16.73 -22.60
N THR A 203 -2.70 -16.13 -21.59
CA THR A 203 -1.24 -16.24 -21.37
C THR A 203 -0.87 -17.69 -21.10
N LEU A 204 -1.51 -18.34 -20.13
CA LEU A 204 -1.21 -19.70 -19.69
C LEU A 204 -1.34 -20.71 -20.82
N LYS A 205 -2.41 -20.63 -21.63
CA LYS A 205 -2.59 -21.49 -22.83
C LYS A 205 -1.42 -21.42 -23.82
N ARG A 206 -0.65 -20.33 -23.83
CA ARG A 206 0.47 -20.11 -24.77
C ARG A 206 1.82 -20.45 -24.17
N ILE A 207 1.94 -20.55 -22.84
CA ILE A 207 3.24 -20.69 -22.16
C ILE A 207 3.36 -21.89 -21.22
N ALA A 208 2.25 -22.52 -20.80
CA ALA A 208 2.26 -23.61 -19.82
C ALA A 208 3.04 -24.86 -20.27
N ASP A 209 3.15 -25.08 -21.59
CA ASP A 209 3.98 -26.17 -22.13
C ASP A 209 5.50 -25.89 -22.05
N ARG A 210 5.88 -24.63 -21.81
CA ARG A 210 7.28 -24.16 -21.79
C ARG A 210 7.79 -23.82 -20.39
N TYR A 211 6.90 -23.38 -19.50
CA TYR A 211 7.24 -22.94 -18.15
C TYR A 211 6.32 -23.60 -17.13
N SER A 212 6.89 -24.00 -15.99
CA SER A 212 6.09 -24.36 -14.81
C SER A 212 5.36 -23.10 -14.33
N CYS A 213 4.04 -23.10 -14.42
CA CYS A 213 3.22 -21.96 -14.04
C CYS A 213 2.31 -22.32 -12.86
N ALA A 214 1.98 -21.33 -12.04
CA ALA A 214 0.91 -21.43 -11.06
C ALA A 214 0.23 -20.07 -10.85
N VAL A 215 -0.96 -20.09 -10.27
CA VAL A 215 -1.71 -18.87 -9.96
C VAL A 215 -2.20 -18.83 -8.52
N ILE A 216 -2.02 -17.70 -7.87
CA ILE A 216 -2.78 -17.32 -6.67
C ILE A 216 -3.85 -16.35 -7.13
N GLU A 217 -5.11 -16.75 -7.01
CA GLU A 217 -6.27 -15.96 -7.40
C GLU A 217 -6.89 -15.36 -6.13
N GLY A 218 -7.05 -14.04 -6.10
CA GLY A 218 -7.63 -13.30 -4.98
C GLY A 218 -8.90 -12.58 -5.38
N ASP A 219 -10.01 -12.96 -4.75
CA ASP A 219 -11.29 -12.26 -4.87
C ASP A 219 -11.97 -12.11 -3.50
N GLN A 220 -13.04 -11.33 -3.41
CA GLN A 220 -13.85 -11.24 -2.20
C GLN A 220 -14.58 -12.56 -1.92
N GLN A 221 -15.12 -13.17 -2.97
CA GLN A 221 -15.98 -14.35 -2.89
C GLN A 221 -15.87 -15.21 -4.15
N THR A 222 -16.44 -16.42 -4.08
CA THR A 222 -16.54 -17.41 -5.17
C THR A 222 -15.22 -18.08 -5.53
N THR A 223 -15.24 -18.98 -6.51
CA THR A 223 -14.07 -19.71 -7.04
C THR A 223 -13.98 -19.61 -8.56
N ASN A 224 -14.81 -18.75 -9.17
CA ASN A 224 -15.08 -18.77 -10.60
C ASN A 224 -13.81 -18.54 -11.43
N ASP A 225 -13.01 -17.55 -11.05
CA ASP A 225 -11.80 -17.20 -11.78
C ASP A 225 -10.70 -18.25 -11.57
N ALA A 226 -10.55 -18.78 -10.34
CA ALA A 226 -9.65 -19.90 -10.11
C ALA A 226 -10.07 -21.18 -10.86
N GLU A 227 -11.36 -21.45 -11.04
CA GLU A 227 -11.85 -22.57 -11.87
C GLU A 227 -11.53 -22.39 -13.35
N ARG A 228 -11.71 -21.17 -13.87
CA ARG A 228 -11.33 -20.83 -15.25
C ARG A 228 -9.83 -20.99 -15.48
N ILE A 229 -9.01 -20.63 -14.49
CA ILE A 229 -7.56 -20.82 -14.54
C ILE A 229 -7.22 -22.31 -14.49
N ARG A 230 -7.78 -23.09 -13.56
CA ARG A 230 -7.55 -24.54 -13.48
C ARG A 230 -7.96 -25.28 -14.75
N ALA A 231 -8.97 -24.79 -15.47
CA ALA A 231 -9.37 -25.36 -16.77
C ALA A 231 -8.27 -25.24 -17.86
N THR A 232 -7.25 -24.41 -17.66
CA THR A 232 -6.06 -24.36 -18.54
C THR A 232 -5.05 -25.48 -18.26
N GLY A 233 -5.24 -26.26 -17.19
CA GLY A 233 -4.31 -27.29 -16.71
C GLY A 233 -3.29 -26.78 -15.69
N VAL A 234 -3.24 -25.47 -15.45
CA VAL A 234 -2.32 -24.83 -14.50
C VAL A 234 -2.88 -24.88 -13.07
N PRO A 235 -2.07 -25.23 -12.06
CA PRO A 235 -2.51 -25.21 -10.67
C PRO A 235 -2.85 -23.79 -10.21
N ALA A 236 -3.98 -23.65 -9.51
CA ALA A 236 -4.40 -22.37 -8.96
C ALA A 236 -5.05 -22.51 -7.57
N ILE A 237 -4.66 -21.63 -6.65
CA ILE A 237 -5.28 -21.49 -5.32
C ILE A 237 -6.18 -20.26 -5.31
N GLN A 238 -7.43 -20.45 -4.87
CA GLN A 238 -8.35 -19.37 -4.54
C GLN A 238 -8.04 -18.84 -3.14
N VAL A 239 -7.94 -17.52 -3.01
CA VAL A 239 -7.89 -16.80 -1.74
C VAL A 239 -9.12 -15.91 -1.65
N ASN A 240 -10.10 -16.34 -0.88
CA ASN A 240 -11.29 -15.54 -0.59
C ASN A 240 -11.01 -14.57 0.55
N THR A 241 -10.91 -13.28 0.21
CA THR A 241 -10.57 -12.21 1.14
C THR A 241 -11.76 -11.73 1.99
N GLY A 242 -12.96 -12.23 1.71
CA GLY A 242 -14.18 -11.84 2.41
C GLY A 242 -14.54 -10.39 2.10
N LYS A 243 -14.36 -9.50 3.09
CA LYS A 243 -14.54 -8.05 2.91
C LYS A 243 -13.23 -7.33 2.58
N GLY A 244 -12.12 -8.05 2.52
CA GLY A 244 -10.83 -7.52 2.08
C GLY A 244 -10.94 -6.92 0.68
N CYS A 245 -10.11 -5.91 0.41
CA CYS A 245 -10.09 -5.19 -0.86
C CYS A 245 -8.77 -5.37 -1.63
N HIS A 246 -7.90 -6.26 -1.13
CA HIS A 246 -6.57 -6.59 -1.63
C HIS A 246 -6.11 -7.93 -1.03
N LEU A 247 -5.11 -8.55 -1.66
CA LEU A 247 -4.25 -9.55 -1.04
C LEU A 247 -3.12 -8.88 -0.25
N ASP A 248 -2.69 -9.49 0.85
CA ASP A 248 -1.50 -9.11 1.61
C ASP A 248 -0.39 -10.18 1.49
N ALA A 249 0.80 -9.87 2.00
CA ALA A 249 1.96 -10.77 1.91
C ALA A 249 1.75 -12.09 2.66
N GLN A 250 0.98 -12.11 3.77
CA GLN A 250 0.70 -13.35 4.50
C GLN A 250 -0.19 -14.28 3.68
N MET A 251 -1.23 -13.74 3.03
CA MET A 251 -2.12 -14.51 2.16
C MET A 251 -1.34 -15.16 1.00
N VAL A 252 -0.41 -14.41 0.39
CA VAL A 252 0.46 -14.93 -0.66
C VAL A 252 1.42 -15.98 -0.12
N HIS A 253 2.00 -15.75 1.05
CA HIS A 253 2.89 -16.70 1.72
C HIS A 253 2.22 -18.06 1.97
N ASP A 254 1.03 -18.03 2.54
CA ASP A 254 0.27 -19.26 2.85
C ASP A 254 -0.14 -20.00 1.57
N ALA A 255 -0.50 -19.27 0.51
CA ALA A 255 -0.90 -19.86 -0.76
C ALA A 255 0.29 -20.44 -1.54
N MET A 256 1.42 -19.74 -1.63
CA MET A 256 2.59 -20.24 -2.37
C MET A 256 3.13 -21.55 -1.77
N HIS A 257 3.15 -21.68 -0.44
CA HIS A 257 3.59 -22.91 0.22
C HIS A 257 2.62 -24.09 0.05
N ARG A 258 1.36 -23.84 -0.29
CA ARG A 258 0.40 -24.90 -0.64
C ARG A 258 0.49 -25.32 -2.11
N LEU A 259 0.99 -24.46 -2.98
CA LEU A 259 1.19 -24.76 -4.40
C LEU A 259 2.38 -25.69 -4.65
N ASP A 260 3.33 -25.77 -3.73
CA ASP A 260 4.57 -26.56 -3.83
C ASP A 260 5.28 -26.34 -5.18
N LEU A 261 5.58 -25.06 -5.45
CA LEU A 261 6.13 -24.62 -6.73
C LEU A 261 7.52 -25.20 -6.98
N PRO A 262 7.77 -25.81 -8.16
CA PRO A 262 9.13 -26.16 -8.56
C PRO A 262 10.02 -24.92 -8.68
N ASP A 263 11.33 -25.09 -8.50
CA ASP A 263 12.30 -24.05 -8.82
C ASP A 263 12.15 -23.58 -10.28
N HIS A 264 12.48 -22.32 -10.56
CA HIS A 264 12.37 -21.68 -11.87
C HIS A 264 10.92 -21.58 -12.41
N SER A 265 9.92 -21.51 -11.53
CA SER A 265 8.51 -21.35 -11.92
C SER A 265 8.10 -19.90 -12.18
N LEU A 266 7.03 -19.73 -12.95
CA LEU A 266 6.27 -18.49 -13.07
C LEU A 266 5.09 -18.51 -12.10
N LEU A 267 5.03 -17.53 -11.20
CA LEU A 267 3.90 -17.34 -10.31
C LEU A 267 3.13 -16.09 -10.71
N PHE A 268 1.86 -16.26 -11.09
CA PHE A 268 0.95 -15.12 -11.26
C PHE A 268 0.11 -14.95 -9.99
N ILE A 269 -0.01 -13.73 -9.51
CA ILE A 269 -0.89 -13.35 -8.42
C ILE A 269 -1.97 -12.46 -9.05
N GLU A 270 -3.17 -12.99 -9.25
CA GLU A 270 -4.33 -12.21 -9.66
C GLU A 270 -4.93 -11.55 -8.43
N ASN A 271 -4.71 -10.25 -8.25
CA ASN A 271 -5.21 -9.53 -7.08
C ASN A 271 -6.70 -9.18 -7.21
N VAL A 272 -7.31 -8.81 -6.09
CA VAL A 272 -8.69 -8.29 -6.05
C VAL A 272 -8.82 -7.10 -7.01
N GLY A 273 -9.95 -7.02 -7.72
CA GLY A 273 -10.25 -5.89 -8.61
C GLY A 273 -10.37 -4.56 -7.84
N ASN A 274 -9.25 -3.87 -7.63
CA ASN A 274 -9.16 -2.59 -6.97
C ASN A 274 -7.88 -1.84 -7.37
N LEU A 275 -7.99 -0.53 -7.67
CA LEU A 275 -6.85 0.35 -7.97
C LEU A 275 -6.40 1.21 -6.79
N VAL A 276 -6.99 1.04 -5.60
CA VAL A 276 -6.66 1.81 -4.39
C VAL A 276 -5.89 0.95 -3.40
N CYS A 277 -6.57 -0.01 -2.76
CA CYS A 277 -5.96 -0.77 -1.66
C CYS A 277 -4.67 -1.51 -2.07
N PRO A 278 -4.62 -2.25 -3.19
CA PRO A 278 -3.43 -3.06 -3.51
C PRO A 278 -2.19 -2.23 -3.87
N ALA A 279 -2.31 -0.91 -4.02
CA ALA A 279 -1.17 -0.03 -4.31
C ALA A 279 -0.20 0.05 -3.12
N SER A 280 -0.71 -0.02 -1.88
CA SER A 280 0.10 0.13 -0.67
C SER A 280 0.66 -1.21 -0.14
N PHE A 281 0.24 -2.35 -0.70
CA PHE A 281 0.63 -3.67 -0.21
C PHE A 281 1.60 -4.33 -1.19
N ASP A 282 2.85 -4.45 -0.72
CA ASP A 282 3.87 -5.30 -1.33
C ASP A 282 3.60 -6.76 -0.95
N LEU A 283 3.67 -7.68 -1.91
CA LEU A 283 3.48 -9.11 -1.70
C LEU A 283 4.79 -9.90 -1.79
N GLY A 284 5.89 -9.21 -2.11
CA GLY A 284 7.18 -9.79 -2.47
C GLY A 284 7.32 -10.05 -3.97
N GLU A 285 6.36 -9.59 -4.80
CA GLU A 285 6.42 -9.79 -6.24
C GLU A 285 7.63 -9.10 -6.88
N ARG A 286 8.08 -9.63 -8.01
CA ARG A 286 9.10 -8.97 -8.83
C ARG A 286 8.53 -7.76 -9.58
N HIS A 287 7.30 -7.92 -10.08
CA HIS A 287 6.63 -6.88 -10.86
C HIS A 287 5.16 -6.77 -10.47
N LYS A 288 4.74 -5.55 -10.15
CA LYS A 288 3.33 -5.16 -10.09
C LYS A 288 2.91 -4.67 -11.48
N VAL A 289 1.90 -5.33 -12.06
CA VAL A 289 1.40 -5.10 -13.42
C VAL A 289 -0.02 -4.55 -13.35
N ALA A 290 -0.19 -3.28 -13.68
CA ALA A 290 -1.50 -2.64 -13.75
C ALA A 290 -2.20 -2.98 -15.06
N VAL A 291 -3.36 -3.63 -15.00
CA VAL A 291 -4.22 -3.88 -16.17
C VAL A 291 -5.32 -2.84 -16.20
N LEU A 292 -5.30 -1.97 -17.20
CA LEU A 292 -6.31 -0.95 -17.47
C LEU A 292 -7.06 -1.32 -18.73
N SER A 293 -8.40 -1.31 -18.71
CA SER A 293 -9.19 -1.48 -19.93
C SER A 293 -9.55 -0.13 -20.56
N VAL A 294 -9.58 -0.08 -21.90
CA VAL A 294 -10.05 1.10 -22.66
C VAL A 294 -11.50 1.52 -22.34
N THR A 295 -12.27 0.67 -21.65
CA THR A 295 -13.63 1.00 -21.18
C THR A 295 -13.65 1.86 -19.91
N GLU A 296 -12.50 2.13 -19.29
CA GLU A 296 -12.42 2.77 -17.98
C GLU A 296 -12.13 4.29 -18.02
N GLY A 297 -11.72 4.81 -19.19
CA GLY A 297 -11.34 6.20 -19.40
C GLY A 297 -9.83 6.48 -19.22
N GLU A 298 -9.30 7.37 -20.05
CA GLU A 298 -7.87 7.68 -20.20
C GLU A 298 -7.26 8.46 -19.02
N ASP A 299 -8.09 8.99 -18.11
CA ASP A 299 -7.69 9.75 -16.93
C ASP A 299 -7.43 8.89 -15.69
N LYS A 300 -7.64 7.57 -15.79
CA LYS A 300 -7.44 6.62 -14.69
C LYS A 300 -6.06 6.70 -14.04
N PRO A 301 -4.95 6.86 -14.78
CA PRO A 301 -3.64 7.02 -14.14
C PRO A 301 -3.55 8.21 -13.19
N LEU A 302 -4.15 9.34 -13.54
CA LEU A 302 -4.17 10.53 -12.67
C LEU A 302 -5.13 10.40 -11.50
N LYS A 303 -6.22 9.62 -11.65
CA LYS A 303 -7.19 9.36 -10.59
C LYS A 303 -6.69 8.36 -9.53
N TYR A 304 -5.81 7.43 -9.92
CA TYR A 304 -5.26 6.40 -9.03
C TYR A 304 -3.73 6.42 -9.02
N PRO A 305 -3.09 7.58 -8.72
CA PRO A 305 -1.68 7.78 -8.99
C PRO A 305 -0.78 6.81 -8.22
N HIS A 306 -1.15 6.42 -6.99
CA HIS A 306 -0.38 5.46 -6.20
C HIS A 306 -0.24 4.09 -6.89
N MET A 307 -1.29 3.61 -7.55
CA MET A 307 -1.24 2.31 -8.24
C MET A 307 -0.28 2.33 -9.42
N PHE A 308 -0.35 3.37 -10.26
CA PHE A 308 0.50 3.49 -11.44
C PHE A 308 1.95 3.89 -11.08
N ALA A 309 2.14 4.60 -9.97
CA ALA A 309 3.47 4.84 -9.40
C ALA A 309 4.13 3.55 -8.91
N ALA A 310 3.37 2.65 -8.27
CA ALA A 310 3.87 1.37 -7.77
C ALA A 310 4.03 0.29 -8.86
N SER A 311 3.47 0.49 -10.05
CA SER A 311 3.48 -0.51 -11.13
C SER A 311 4.66 -0.29 -12.07
N SER A 312 5.41 -1.36 -12.38
CA SER A 312 6.50 -1.32 -13.37
C SER A 312 5.99 -1.41 -14.81
N LEU A 313 4.82 -2.02 -15.00
CA LEU A 313 4.19 -2.22 -16.29
C LEU A 313 2.70 -1.85 -16.21
N MET A 314 2.21 -1.14 -17.23
CA MET A 314 0.80 -0.96 -17.50
C MET A 314 0.41 -1.72 -18.78
N ILE A 315 -0.63 -2.54 -18.69
CA ILE A 315 -1.28 -3.16 -19.85
C ILE A 315 -2.56 -2.38 -20.15
N ILE A 316 -2.67 -1.84 -21.36
CA ILE A 316 -3.92 -1.28 -21.90
C ILE A 316 -4.64 -2.43 -22.64
N ASN A 317 -5.65 -3.00 -21.99
CA ASN A 317 -6.40 -4.16 -22.46
C ASN A 317 -7.70 -3.77 -23.19
N LYS A 318 -8.21 -4.72 -23.98
CA LYS A 318 -9.45 -4.64 -24.78
C LYS A 318 -9.37 -3.61 -25.92
N ILE A 319 -8.19 -3.45 -26.54
CA ILE A 319 -8.01 -2.52 -27.66
C ILE A 319 -8.89 -2.85 -28.88
N ASP A 320 -9.41 -4.09 -28.96
CA ASP A 320 -10.43 -4.50 -29.93
C ASP A 320 -11.72 -3.67 -29.83
N LEU A 321 -11.96 -3.00 -28.70
CA LEU A 321 -13.12 -2.15 -28.48
C LEU A 321 -12.92 -0.69 -28.91
N LEU A 322 -11.70 -0.27 -29.25
CA LEU A 322 -11.41 1.12 -29.64
C LEU A 322 -12.31 1.65 -30.79
N PRO A 323 -12.69 0.85 -31.82
CA PRO A 323 -13.61 1.33 -32.86
C PRO A 323 -15.00 1.73 -32.35
N TYR A 324 -15.37 1.33 -31.13
CA TYR A 324 -16.69 1.57 -30.54
C TYR A 324 -16.66 2.56 -29.38
N LEU A 325 -15.48 3.09 -29.03
CA LEU A 325 -15.26 3.92 -27.84
C LEU A 325 -14.58 5.24 -28.22
N HIS A 326 -14.90 6.29 -27.48
CA HIS A 326 -14.13 7.53 -27.48
C HIS A 326 -13.07 7.45 -26.39
N PHE A 327 -11.94 6.81 -26.71
CA PHE A 327 -10.81 6.65 -25.80
C PHE A 327 -9.52 7.08 -26.50
N ASP A 328 -8.78 8.02 -25.89
CA ASP A 328 -7.47 8.45 -26.40
C ASP A 328 -6.36 7.66 -25.72
N VAL A 329 -5.79 6.71 -26.48
CA VAL A 329 -4.71 5.84 -26.01
C VAL A 329 -3.44 6.64 -25.69
N GLU A 330 -3.11 7.64 -26.51
CA GLU A 330 -1.90 8.44 -26.31
C GLU A 330 -2.03 9.32 -25.07
N ALA A 331 -3.21 9.90 -24.85
CA ALA A 331 -3.50 10.63 -23.61
C ALA A 331 -3.38 9.72 -22.38
N CYS A 332 -3.89 8.49 -22.45
CA CYS A 332 -3.75 7.51 -21.37
C CYS A 332 -2.29 7.19 -21.05
N ILE A 333 -1.46 6.95 -22.10
CA ILE A 333 -0.03 6.68 -21.95
C ILE A 333 0.68 7.90 -21.36
N ALA A 334 0.39 9.10 -21.85
CA ALA A 334 0.97 10.34 -21.34
C ALA A 334 0.61 10.55 -19.85
N ASN A 335 -0.64 10.30 -19.47
CA ASN A 335 -1.09 10.36 -18.08
C ASN A 335 -0.36 9.35 -17.19
N ALA A 336 -0.18 8.12 -17.64
CA ALA A 336 0.59 7.12 -16.91
C ALA A 336 2.06 7.53 -16.73
N LYS A 337 2.69 8.05 -17.78
CA LYS A 337 4.08 8.54 -17.73
C LYS A 337 4.28 9.79 -16.87
N ARG A 338 3.24 10.63 -16.74
CA ARG A 338 3.27 11.76 -15.79
C ARG A 338 3.32 11.29 -14.34
N VAL A 339 2.69 10.16 -14.03
CA VAL A 339 2.69 9.57 -12.69
C VAL A 339 3.97 8.75 -12.46
N ASN A 340 4.36 7.95 -13.45
CA ASN A 340 5.55 7.10 -13.40
C ASN A 340 6.32 7.20 -14.74
N PRO A 341 7.37 8.03 -14.83
CA PRO A 341 8.14 8.20 -16.06
C PRO A 341 8.81 6.92 -16.58
N GLN A 342 9.02 5.92 -15.73
CA GLN A 342 9.68 4.64 -16.06
C GLN A 342 8.68 3.52 -16.39
N ILE A 343 7.38 3.77 -16.30
CA ILE A 343 6.37 2.72 -16.56
C ILE A 343 6.46 2.25 -18.02
N THR A 344 6.59 0.94 -18.20
CA THR A 344 6.45 0.32 -19.51
C THR A 344 4.96 0.23 -19.85
N VAL A 345 4.59 0.41 -21.12
CA VAL A 345 3.19 0.27 -21.54
C VAL A 345 3.06 -0.71 -22.70
N ILE A 346 2.15 -1.67 -22.57
CA ILE A 346 1.81 -2.63 -23.62
C ILE A 346 0.32 -2.50 -23.93
N GLN A 347 -0.01 -2.36 -25.21
CA GLN A 347 -1.38 -2.38 -25.70
C GLN A 347 -1.70 -3.79 -26.19
N LEU A 348 -2.82 -4.36 -25.75
CA LEU A 348 -3.27 -5.67 -26.22
C LEU A 348 -4.78 -5.86 -26.11
N SER A 349 -5.27 -6.90 -26.76
CA SER A 349 -6.57 -7.49 -26.49
C SER A 349 -6.37 -8.96 -26.15
N ALA A 350 -6.65 -9.31 -24.90
CA ALA A 350 -6.69 -10.71 -24.51
C ALA A 350 -7.76 -11.51 -25.28
N THR A 351 -8.83 -10.84 -25.75
CA THR A 351 -9.92 -11.47 -26.48
C THR A 351 -9.56 -11.76 -27.94
N SER A 352 -9.01 -10.80 -28.67
CA SER A 352 -8.63 -11.00 -30.08
C SER A 352 -7.24 -11.62 -30.25
N GLY A 353 -6.40 -11.53 -29.22
CA GLY A 353 -5.00 -11.93 -29.24
C GLY A 353 -4.04 -10.85 -29.76
N GLU A 354 -4.55 -9.72 -30.26
CA GLU A 354 -3.72 -8.59 -30.70
C GLU A 354 -2.82 -8.10 -29.56
N GLY A 355 -1.53 -7.89 -29.82
CA GLY A 355 -0.57 -7.39 -28.84
C GLY A 355 -0.11 -8.41 -27.78
N MET A 356 -0.68 -9.62 -27.74
CA MET A 356 -0.26 -10.66 -26.79
C MET A 356 1.20 -11.07 -26.95
N ASP A 357 1.73 -11.07 -28.18
CA ASP A 357 3.14 -11.43 -28.41
C ASP A 357 4.12 -10.46 -27.73
N ALA A 358 3.79 -9.16 -27.67
CA ALA A 358 4.60 -8.17 -26.95
C ALA A 358 4.59 -8.42 -25.44
N TRP A 359 3.44 -8.80 -24.89
CA TRP A 359 3.31 -9.21 -23.49
C TRP A 359 4.13 -10.47 -23.18
N LEU A 360 4.04 -11.50 -24.03
CA LEU A 360 4.79 -12.75 -23.86
C LEU A 360 6.30 -12.54 -23.98
N ALA A 361 6.75 -11.69 -24.92
CA ALA A 361 8.15 -11.33 -25.04
C ALA A 361 8.67 -10.59 -23.79
N TRP A 362 7.87 -9.67 -23.25
CA TRP A 362 8.20 -8.99 -21.99
C TRP A 362 8.27 -9.98 -20.81
N LEU A 363 7.35 -10.95 -20.73
CA LEU A 363 7.41 -12.00 -19.71
C LEU A 363 8.71 -12.80 -19.82
N GLU A 364 9.06 -13.27 -21.03
CA GLU A 364 10.26 -14.06 -21.28
C GLU A 364 11.54 -13.35 -20.82
N THR A 365 11.66 -12.03 -21.05
CA THR A 365 12.82 -11.26 -20.56
C THR A 365 12.92 -11.22 -19.03
N ASN A 366 11.81 -11.35 -18.31
CA ASN A 366 11.76 -11.29 -16.85
C ASN A 366 11.82 -12.66 -16.17
N VAL A 367 11.59 -13.75 -16.92
CA VAL A 367 11.85 -15.12 -16.45
C VAL A 367 13.34 -15.45 -16.52
N CYS A 368 14.03 -14.96 -17.56
CA CYS A 368 15.45 -15.23 -17.81
C CYS A 368 16.42 -14.31 -17.05
N ALA A 369 15.93 -13.26 -16.39
CA ALA A 369 16.73 -12.26 -15.67
C ALA A 369 16.80 -12.61 -14.18
#